data_AF-A0AAD0I0A8-F1
#
_entry.id   AF-A0AAD0I0A8-F1
#
_cell.length_a   1.000
_cell.length_b   1.000
_cell.length_c   1.000
_cell.angle_alpha   90.00
_cell.angle_beta   90.00
_cell.angle_gamma   90.00
#
_symmetry.space_group_name_H-M   'P 1'
#
loop_
_entity.id
_entity.type
_entity.pdbx_description
1 polymer ?
#
loop_
_entity_poly.entity_id
_entity_poly.type
_entity_poly.pdbx_seq_one_letter_code
_entity_poly.pdbx_strand_id
1 'polypeptide(L)'
;MGFSTLLSVLVLLTMLLLSACSYNHKQFPVSANHNGDDFVIQVDDYGQFWDSSVPTRALDRINELSKTSNVIVLLFVHGWHHDAGPDNKNLRDFSLSVADTRRRLIDSSNPESAVYRLSRKNLTGSESLSIVSIYIGWRGRSLPGILDYATFWGRKAAAERVGEGDLREFLGRLNALYRERREQRATGATHNFFGLTSFGHSFGGQVLFRSVASEIESELLGRTAIEATSRNRSEQVTDLVGFGDLVVLVNPAFEALQFERIWRLSTELEFGRQQNPIMLVVSSAGDVPRQVLFPIGRHVDAFFLRPSFRPGQRALWTQALGEYKPFRTHSIEVLSDSAVLTPNFDPGLYSNDPCAIAELDLTNLPSIAGVRLIPTEHHQINNPFLVAHASTGVVLNHSTVFEETLRKFLNDYIAIVQGKRMLTASSSLSCN
;
A
#
# COMPACT_ATOMS: atom_id res chain seq x y z
N MET A 1 37.27 29.84 -13.29
CA MET A 1 35.85 30.13 -13.62
C MET A 1 35.64 31.63 -13.50
N GLY A 2 35.26 32.31 -14.57
CA GLY A 2 35.08 33.78 -14.55
C GLY A 2 33.82 34.17 -13.78
N PHE A 3 33.82 35.35 -13.16
CA PHE A 3 32.69 35.91 -12.40
C PHE A 3 31.37 35.91 -13.20
N SER A 4 31.46 36.18 -14.52
CA SER A 4 30.31 36.11 -15.44
C SER A 4 29.73 34.69 -15.55
N THR A 5 30.56 33.64 -15.60
CA THR A 5 30.12 32.25 -15.66
C THR A 5 29.43 31.83 -14.37
N LEU A 6 29.94 32.27 -13.22
CA LEU A 6 29.34 32.01 -11.90
C LEU A 6 27.98 32.69 -11.77
N LEU A 7 27.85 33.94 -12.24
CA LEU A 7 26.61 34.70 -12.22
C LEU A 7 25.54 34.07 -13.12
N SER A 8 25.91 33.64 -14.33
CA SER A 8 24.98 32.95 -15.24
C SER A 8 24.47 31.63 -14.66
N VAL A 9 25.34 30.85 -13.99
CA VAL A 9 24.95 29.62 -13.30
C VAL A 9 23.97 29.92 -12.15
N LEU A 10 24.24 30.96 -11.35
CA LEU A 10 23.36 31.36 -10.25
C LEU A 10 21.97 31.80 -10.73
N VAL A 11 21.91 32.59 -11.80
CA VAL A 11 20.64 33.02 -12.42
C VAL A 11 19.86 31.82 -12.96
N LEU A 12 20.52 30.89 -13.64
CA LEU A 12 19.89 29.68 -14.15
C LEU A 12 19.33 28.80 -13.02
N LEU A 13 20.09 28.58 -11.96
CA LEU A 13 19.65 27.84 -10.77
C LEU A 13 18.44 28.52 -10.11
N THR A 14 18.45 29.85 -10.03
CA THR A 14 17.36 30.63 -9.44
C THR A 14 16.09 30.53 -10.29
N MET A 15 16.20 30.64 -11.62
CA MET A 15 15.08 30.43 -12.55
C MET A 15 14.53 29.00 -12.48
N LEU A 16 15.40 27.99 -12.38
CA LEU A 16 14.99 26.59 -12.20
C LEU A 16 14.23 26.39 -10.88
N LEU A 17 14.71 26.98 -9.78
CA LEU A 17 14.05 26.96 -8.48
C LEU A 17 12.67 27.62 -8.52
N LEU A 18 12.57 28.83 -9.07
CA LEU A 18 11.31 29.56 -9.20
C LEU A 18 10.30 28.82 -10.11
N SER A 19 10.78 28.25 -11.21
CA SER A 19 9.96 27.43 -12.12
C SER A 19 9.49 26.14 -11.44
N ALA A 20 10.35 25.49 -10.66
CA ALA A 20 10.00 24.29 -9.90
C ALA A 20 8.97 24.58 -8.80
N CYS A 21 8.94 25.80 -8.26
CA CYS A 21 7.94 26.21 -7.28
C CYS A 21 6.55 26.44 -7.90
N SER A 22 6.46 26.88 -9.16
CA SER A 22 5.18 27.25 -9.81
C SER A 22 4.63 26.18 -10.77
N TYR A 23 5.47 25.35 -11.37
CA TYR A 23 5.05 24.36 -12.37
C TYR A 23 4.13 23.30 -11.74
N ASN A 24 2.96 23.07 -12.36
CA ASN A 24 1.91 22.16 -11.88
C ASN A 24 1.46 22.40 -10.43
N HIS A 25 1.73 23.57 -9.85
CA HIS A 25 1.24 23.95 -8.51
C HIS A 25 -0.16 24.53 -8.61
N LYS A 26 -1.14 23.67 -8.89
CA LYS A 26 -2.54 24.02 -9.05
C LYS A 26 -3.42 22.80 -8.82
N GLN A 27 -4.68 23.05 -8.51
CA GLN A 27 -5.72 22.04 -8.64
C GLN A 27 -5.98 21.75 -10.13
N PHE A 28 -6.00 20.48 -10.51
CA PHE A 28 -6.38 20.04 -11.84
C PHE A 28 -7.88 19.83 -11.94
N PRO A 29 -8.51 20.16 -13.08
CA PRO A 29 -9.90 19.79 -13.32
C PRO A 29 -10.00 18.27 -13.42
N VAL A 30 -10.93 17.70 -12.66
CA VAL A 30 -11.26 16.27 -12.72
C VAL A 30 -12.60 16.16 -13.43
N SER A 31 -12.66 15.37 -14.50
CA SER A 31 -13.94 15.09 -15.17
C SER A 31 -14.91 14.46 -14.17
N ALA A 32 -16.14 15.00 -14.09
CA ALA A 32 -17.18 14.43 -13.26
C ALA A 32 -17.42 12.97 -13.70
N ASN A 33 -17.24 12.02 -12.79
CA ASN A 33 -17.42 10.61 -13.10
C ASN A 33 -18.90 10.24 -13.13
N HIS A 34 -19.31 9.41 -14.10
CA HIS A 34 -20.73 9.10 -14.35
C HIS A 34 -21.39 8.23 -13.27
N ASN A 35 -20.61 7.47 -12.48
CA ASN A 35 -21.15 6.52 -11.50
C ASN A 35 -20.95 6.93 -10.02
N GLY A 36 -20.32 8.08 -9.74
CA GLY A 36 -20.17 8.60 -8.36
C GLY A 36 -19.21 7.84 -7.42
N ASP A 37 -18.60 6.74 -7.86
CA ASP A 37 -17.77 5.86 -7.02
C ASP A 37 -16.25 5.93 -7.32
N ASP A 38 -15.80 6.81 -8.23
CA ASP A 38 -14.37 7.08 -8.44
C ASP A 38 -14.03 8.52 -8.05
N PHE A 39 -13.06 8.67 -7.15
CA PHE A 39 -12.63 9.94 -6.58
C PHE A 39 -11.18 10.23 -6.93
N VAL A 40 -10.89 11.48 -7.26
CA VAL A 40 -9.53 12.01 -7.38
C VAL A 40 -9.36 13.09 -6.32
N ILE A 41 -8.70 12.73 -5.22
CA ILE A 41 -8.41 13.67 -4.13
C ILE A 41 -7.06 14.32 -4.43
N GLN A 42 -7.02 15.64 -4.42
CA GLN A 42 -5.80 16.39 -4.72
C GLN A 42 -5.26 17.06 -3.47
N VAL A 43 -3.98 16.85 -3.21
CA VAL A 43 -3.23 17.42 -2.07
C VAL A 43 -2.13 18.34 -2.60
N ASP A 44 -1.95 19.49 -1.96
CA ASP A 44 -0.88 20.43 -2.28
C ASP A 44 0.47 20.03 -1.64
N ASP A 45 1.51 20.80 -1.92
CA ASP A 45 2.88 20.55 -1.42
C ASP A 45 3.06 20.78 0.10
N TYR A 46 2.07 21.39 0.74
CA TYR A 46 2.04 21.69 2.16
C TYR A 46 1.23 20.65 2.93
N GLY A 47 0.61 19.70 2.22
CA GLY A 47 -0.18 18.63 2.79
C GLY A 47 -1.65 19.01 3.02
N GLN A 48 -2.16 20.04 2.35
CA GLN A 48 -3.55 20.46 2.43
C GLN A 48 -4.36 19.99 1.22
N PHE A 49 -5.64 19.71 1.41
CA PHE A 49 -6.52 19.43 0.28
C PHE A 49 -6.77 20.68 -0.56
N TRP A 50 -6.68 20.55 -1.88
CA TRP A 50 -7.12 21.61 -2.80
C TRP A 50 -8.63 21.87 -2.72
N ASP A 51 -9.40 20.80 -2.50
CA ASP A 51 -10.85 20.85 -2.31
C ASP A 51 -11.24 19.79 -1.27
N SER A 52 -11.52 20.22 -0.04
CA SER A 52 -11.90 19.36 1.08
C SER A 52 -13.30 18.73 0.92
N SER A 53 -14.10 19.19 -0.05
CA SER A 53 -15.41 18.60 -0.32
C SER A 53 -15.30 17.23 -0.99
N VAL A 54 -14.24 16.97 -1.77
CA VAL A 54 -14.01 15.67 -2.44
C VAL A 54 -13.77 14.54 -1.43
N PRO A 55 -12.80 14.62 -0.49
CA PRO A 55 -12.59 13.59 0.53
C PRO A 55 -13.83 13.39 1.41
N THR A 56 -14.55 14.47 1.73
CA THR A 56 -15.81 14.39 2.49
C THR A 56 -16.86 13.56 1.73
N ARG A 57 -17.11 13.85 0.45
CA ARG A 57 -18.03 13.06 -0.38
C ARG A 57 -17.60 11.61 -0.51
N ALA A 58 -16.29 11.34 -0.60
CA ALA A 58 -15.77 9.98 -0.64
C ALA A 58 -16.09 9.21 0.65
N LEU A 59 -15.85 9.82 1.82
CA LEU A 59 -16.20 9.21 3.12
C LEU A 59 -17.71 8.98 3.25
N ASP A 60 -18.53 9.97 2.87
CA ASP A 60 -19.99 9.86 2.93
C ASP A 60 -20.50 8.72 2.04
N ARG A 61 -19.99 8.65 0.80
CA ARG A 61 -20.37 7.60 -0.15
C ARG A 61 -19.95 6.21 0.33
N ILE A 62 -18.74 6.07 0.87
CA ILE A 62 -18.24 4.80 1.43
C ILE A 62 -19.10 4.39 2.63
N ASN A 63 -19.42 5.33 3.52
CA ASN A 63 -20.27 5.05 4.68
C ASN A 63 -21.68 4.60 4.26
N GLU A 64 -22.29 5.26 3.28
CA GLU A 64 -23.58 4.87 2.69
C GLU A 64 -23.53 3.45 2.11
N LEU A 65 -22.55 3.16 1.25
CA LEU A 65 -22.41 1.86 0.61
C LEU A 65 -22.14 0.74 1.62
N SER A 66 -21.30 0.98 2.62
CA SER A 66 -20.95 -0.01 3.65
C SER A 66 -22.15 -0.45 4.51
N LYS A 67 -23.20 0.37 4.59
CA LYS A 67 -24.45 0.06 5.30
C LYS A 67 -25.40 -0.81 4.47
N THR A 68 -25.33 -0.72 3.14
CA THR A 68 -26.34 -1.26 2.22
C THR A 68 -25.84 -2.42 1.36
N SER A 69 -24.53 -2.56 1.19
CA SER A 69 -23.91 -3.59 0.34
C SER A 69 -22.51 -3.95 0.85
N ASN A 70 -21.94 -5.04 0.31
CA ASN A 70 -20.50 -5.24 0.44
C ASN A 70 -19.78 -4.13 -0.33
N VAL A 71 -18.74 -3.54 0.26
CA VAL A 71 -17.95 -2.48 -0.36
C VAL A 71 -16.47 -2.82 -0.31
N ILE A 72 -15.74 -2.53 -1.39
CA ILE A 72 -14.27 -2.53 -1.42
C ILE A 72 -13.81 -1.13 -1.81
N VAL A 73 -12.91 -0.57 -1.01
CA VAL A 73 -12.24 0.70 -1.28
C VAL A 73 -10.81 0.41 -1.76
N LEU A 74 -10.51 0.88 -2.97
CA LEU A 74 -9.18 0.80 -3.58
C LEU A 74 -8.56 2.21 -3.60
N LEU A 75 -7.58 2.44 -2.73
CA LEU A 75 -6.87 3.71 -2.66
C LEU A 75 -5.48 3.61 -3.28
N PHE A 76 -5.11 4.56 -4.14
CA PHE A 76 -3.80 4.57 -4.79
C PHE A 76 -3.13 5.94 -4.69
N VAL A 77 -1.87 5.96 -4.27
CA VAL A 77 -1.02 7.16 -4.20
C VAL A 77 0.12 7.04 -5.21
N HIS A 78 0.18 7.98 -6.15
CA HIS A 78 1.17 7.96 -7.22
C HIS A 78 2.56 8.47 -6.78
N GLY A 79 3.57 8.16 -7.60
CA GLY A 79 4.98 8.51 -7.35
C GLY A 79 5.46 9.85 -7.91
N TRP A 80 6.78 10.06 -7.79
CA TRP A 80 7.55 11.11 -8.47
C TRP A 80 7.36 11.00 -9.98
N HIS A 81 7.16 12.11 -10.71
CA HIS A 81 6.78 12.19 -12.14
C HIS A 81 5.28 12.18 -12.48
N HIS A 82 4.39 12.09 -11.49
CA HIS A 82 2.96 12.12 -11.71
C HIS A 82 2.26 13.27 -10.97
N ASP A 83 1.02 13.53 -11.39
CA ASP A 83 0.11 14.54 -10.86
C ASP A 83 -1.33 14.08 -11.13
N ALA A 84 -2.30 14.95 -10.84
CA ALA A 84 -3.72 14.73 -11.09
C ALA A 84 -4.21 15.27 -12.44
N GLY A 85 -3.30 15.58 -13.38
CA GLY A 85 -3.69 16.09 -14.69
C GLY A 85 -4.56 15.07 -15.46
N PRO A 86 -5.56 15.52 -16.24
CA PRO A 86 -6.45 14.62 -16.98
C PRO A 86 -5.72 13.73 -18.00
N ASP A 87 -4.62 14.22 -18.58
CA ASP A 87 -3.78 13.48 -19.53
C ASP A 87 -2.72 12.61 -18.85
N ASN A 88 -2.66 12.62 -17.50
CA ASN A 88 -1.65 11.89 -16.77
C ASN A 88 -1.81 10.37 -17.00
N LYS A 89 -0.75 9.74 -17.52
CA LYS A 89 -0.73 8.30 -17.81
C LYS A 89 -1.05 7.47 -16.56
N ASN A 90 -0.57 7.86 -15.39
CA ASN A 90 -0.74 7.07 -14.17
C ASN A 90 -2.17 7.11 -13.65
N LEU A 91 -2.84 8.26 -13.72
CA LEU A 91 -4.27 8.37 -13.45
C LEU A 91 -5.10 7.52 -14.42
N ARG A 92 -4.80 7.58 -15.73
CA ARG A 92 -5.48 6.76 -16.73
C ARG A 92 -5.28 5.27 -16.50
N ASP A 93 -4.05 4.83 -16.25
CA ASP A 93 -3.73 3.42 -16.03
C ASP A 93 -4.35 2.90 -14.72
N PHE A 94 -4.46 3.75 -13.70
CA PHE A 94 -5.23 3.45 -12.48
C PHE A 94 -6.70 3.22 -12.80
N SER A 95 -7.35 4.14 -13.54
CA SER A 95 -8.75 3.97 -13.94
C SER A 95 -8.99 2.71 -14.76
N LEU A 96 -8.08 2.37 -15.68
CA LEU A 96 -8.14 1.12 -16.45
C LEU A 96 -7.97 -0.12 -15.55
N SER A 97 -7.09 -0.05 -14.56
CA SER A 97 -6.89 -1.14 -13.59
C SER A 97 -8.10 -1.33 -12.70
N VAL A 98 -8.75 -0.26 -12.25
CA VAL A 98 -10.01 -0.33 -11.49
C VAL A 98 -11.13 -0.95 -12.34
N ALA A 99 -11.24 -0.56 -13.61
CA ALA A 99 -12.20 -1.17 -14.52
C ALA A 99 -11.95 -2.67 -14.73
N ASP A 100 -10.68 -3.08 -14.84
CA ASP A 100 -10.29 -4.48 -14.89
C ASP A 100 -10.65 -5.24 -13.61
N THR A 101 -10.35 -4.66 -12.43
CA THR A 101 -10.73 -5.24 -11.13
C THR A 101 -12.25 -5.35 -11.00
N ARG A 102 -13.04 -4.35 -11.41
CA ARG A 102 -14.51 -4.45 -11.44
C ARG A 102 -14.99 -5.61 -12.31
N ARG A 103 -14.42 -5.77 -13.51
CA ARG A 103 -14.73 -6.89 -14.40
C ARG A 103 -14.38 -8.24 -13.78
N ARG A 104 -13.26 -8.32 -13.05
CA ARG A 104 -12.81 -9.55 -12.38
C ARG A 104 -13.60 -9.87 -11.11
N LEU A 105 -14.09 -8.88 -10.37
CA LEU A 105 -14.75 -9.11 -9.07
C LEU A 105 -16.28 -9.12 -9.12
N ILE A 106 -16.89 -8.51 -10.16
CA ILE A 106 -18.33 -8.24 -10.21
C ILE A 106 -18.99 -8.80 -11.47
N ASP A 107 -18.43 -8.56 -12.66
CA ASP A 107 -19.09 -8.83 -13.93
C ASP A 107 -19.40 -10.32 -14.14
N SER A 108 -20.68 -10.69 -14.09
CA SER A 108 -21.13 -12.08 -14.19
C SER A 108 -20.85 -12.73 -15.56
N SER A 109 -20.60 -11.93 -16.59
CA SER A 109 -20.22 -12.43 -17.91
C SER A 109 -18.74 -12.86 -17.97
N ASN A 110 -17.91 -12.41 -17.04
CA ASN A 110 -16.51 -12.83 -16.92
C ASN A 110 -16.42 -14.16 -16.15
N PRO A 111 -15.92 -15.26 -16.74
CA PRO A 111 -15.78 -16.53 -16.03
C PRO A 111 -14.88 -16.46 -14.78
N GLU A 112 -13.83 -15.61 -14.82
CA GLU A 112 -12.91 -15.43 -13.69
C GLU A 112 -13.61 -14.85 -12.46
N SER A 113 -14.74 -14.16 -12.63
CA SER A 113 -15.41 -13.49 -11.51
C SER A 113 -16.29 -14.42 -10.68
N ALA A 114 -16.60 -15.62 -11.18
CA ALA A 114 -17.43 -16.60 -10.48
C ALA A 114 -16.84 -16.97 -9.11
N VAL A 115 -15.53 -17.18 -9.04
CA VAL A 115 -14.83 -17.56 -7.81
C VAL A 115 -15.00 -16.49 -6.71
N TYR A 116 -14.84 -15.21 -7.05
CA TYR A 116 -14.97 -14.12 -6.08
C TYR A 116 -16.43 -13.89 -5.67
N ARG A 117 -17.38 -13.96 -6.62
CA ARG A 117 -18.81 -13.82 -6.31
C ARG A 117 -19.30 -14.93 -5.39
N LEU A 118 -18.97 -16.19 -5.70
CA LEU A 118 -19.35 -17.34 -4.89
C LEU A 118 -18.70 -17.30 -3.51
N SER A 119 -17.41 -16.95 -3.42
CA SER A 119 -16.73 -16.78 -2.13
C SER A 119 -17.42 -15.72 -1.27
N ARG A 120 -17.77 -14.57 -1.89
CA ARG A 120 -18.49 -13.50 -1.21
C ARG A 120 -19.88 -13.93 -0.75
N LYS A 121 -20.61 -14.67 -1.58
CA LYS A 121 -21.92 -15.23 -1.22
C LYS A 121 -21.82 -16.19 -0.05
N ASN A 122 -20.83 -17.08 -0.06
CA ASN A 122 -20.61 -18.02 1.03
C ASN A 122 -20.24 -17.31 2.34
N LEU A 123 -19.53 -16.19 2.26
CA LEU A 123 -19.10 -15.41 3.42
C LEU A 123 -20.13 -14.38 3.91
N THR A 124 -20.98 -13.83 3.05
CA THR A 124 -21.86 -12.67 3.36
C THR A 124 -23.34 -12.91 3.09
N GLY A 125 -23.69 -14.01 2.43
CA GLY A 125 -25.03 -14.26 1.92
C GLY A 125 -25.37 -13.50 0.62
N SER A 126 -24.47 -12.63 0.13
CA SER A 126 -24.69 -11.81 -1.06
C SER A 126 -23.52 -11.84 -2.04
N GLU A 127 -23.82 -11.84 -3.34
CA GLU A 127 -22.83 -11.63 -4.40
C GLU A 127 -22.58 -10.13 -4.67
N SER A 128 -23.45 -9.24 -4.19
CA SER A 128 -23.37 -7.81 -4.47
C SER A 128 -22.07 -7.21 -3.93
N LEU A 129 -21.46 -6.34 -4.73
CA LEU A 129 -20.24 -5.62 -4.36
C LEU A 129 -20.22 -4.26 -5.05
N SER A 130 -19.96 -3.22 -4.25
CA SER A 130 -19.62 -1.89 -4.74
C SER A 130 -18.12 -1.68 -4.62
N ILE A 131 -17.48 -1.14 -5.67
CA ILE A 131 -16.05 -0.80 -5.64
C ILE A 131 -15.91 0.71 -5.72
N VAL A 132 -15.40 1.32 -4.66
CA VAL A 132 -15.02 2.73 -4.62
C VAL A 132 -13.53 2.85 -4.90
N SER A 133 -13.13 3.69 -5.85
CA SER A 133 -11.72 3.94 -6.13
C SER A 133 -11.32 5.36 -5.75
N ILE A 134 -10.13 5.51 -5.20
CA ILE A 134 -9.60 6.79 -4.72
C ILE A 134 -8.18 6.95 -5.25
N TYR A 135 -8.00 7.85 -6.20
CA TYR A 135 -6.67 8.29 -6.63
C TYR A 135 -6.25 9.50 -5.82
N ILE A 136 -5.11 9.41 -5.13
CA ILE A 136 -4.51 10.53 -4.42
C ILE A 136 -3.49 11.20 -5.35
N GLY A 137 -3.89 12.36 -5.85
CA GLY A 137 -3.07 13.25 -6.64
C GLY A 137 -2.30 14.23 -5.77
N TRP A 138 -0.98 14.29 -5.89
CA TRP A 138 -0.15 15.34 -5.32
C TRP A 138 0.81 15.86 -6.39
N ARG A 139 1.55 16.94 -6.10
CA ARG A 139 2.49 17.51 -7.07
C ARG A 139 3.80 16.71 -7.11
N GLY A 140 3.72 15.45 -7.52
CA GLY A 140 4.89 14.58 -7.69
C GLY A 140 5.81 15.10 -8.79
N ARG A 141 5.24 15.52 -9.92
CA ARG A 141 5.94 16.20 -11.01
C ARG A 141 5.99 17.71 -10.76
N SER A 142 7.19 18.27 -10.63
CA SER A 142 7.36 19.72 -10.42
C SER A 142 8.24 20.41 -11.45
N LEU A 143 8.80 19.69 -12.42
CA LEU A 143 9.40 20.26 -13.63
C LEU A 143 9.05 19.41 -14.88
N PRO A 144 9.04 20.02 -16.09
CA PRO A 144 8.82 19.28 -17.32
C PRO A 144 10.05 18.48 -17.75
N GLY A 145 9.83 17.42 -18.54
CA GLY A 145 10.89 16.65 -19.20
C GLY A 145 11.93 16.07 -18.24
N ILE A 146 13.20 16.08 -18.65
CA ILE A 146 14.32 15.52 -17.87
C ILE A 146 14.69 16.36 -16.64
N LEU A 147 14.24 17.62 -16.57
CA LEU A 147 14.50 18.49 -15.42
C LEU A 147 13.79 18.00 -14.15
N ASP A 148 12.75 17.17 -14.30
CA ASP A 148 12.02 16.58 -13.17
C ASP A 148 12.94 15.73 -12.28
N TYR A 149 13.98 15.10 -12.84
CA TYR A 149 14.96 14.33 -12.06
C TYR A 149 15.79 15.20 -11.09
N ALA A 150 15.94 16.50 -11.34
CA ALA A 150 16.63 17.41 -10.44
C ALA A 150 15.80 17.75 -9.19
N THR A 151 14.53 17.36 -9.14
CA THR A 151 13.59 17.73 -8.08
C THR A 151 13.54 16.72 -6.93
N PHE A 152 14.37 15.66 -6.99
CA PHE A 152 14.35 14.50 -6.07
C PHE A 152 14.17 14.87 -4.61
N TRP A 153 15.08 15.67 -4.05
CA TRP A 153 15.06 16.06 -2.64
C TRP A 153 13.83 16.88 -2.28
N GLY A 154 13.47 17.84 -3.14
CA GLY A 154 12.30 18.69 -2.92
C GLY A 154 11.00 17.88 -2.93
N ARG A 155 10.88 16.92 -3.85
CA ARG A 155 9.72 16.03 -3.96
C ARG A 155 9.68 14.98 -2.86
N LYS A 156 10.84 14.49 -2.39
CA LYS A 156 10.94 13.63 -1.21
C LYS A 156 10.42 14.33 0.04
N ALA A 157 10.85 15.57 0.29
CA ALA A 157 10.38 16.35 1.44
C ALA A 157 8.90 16.72 1.31
N ALA A 158 8.42 16.98 0.09
CA ALA A 158 6.99 17.20 -0.16
C ALA A 158 6.15 15.95 0.13
N ALA A 159 6.61 14.77 -0.29
CA ALA A 159 5.92 13.50 -0.01
C ALA A 159 5.74 13.25 1.50
N GLU A 160 6.73 13.62 2.32
CA GLU A 160 6.62 13.60 3.79
C GLU A 160 5.49 14.53 4.29
N ARG A 161 5.49 15.79 3.86
CA ARG A 161 4.44 16.76 4.26
C ARG A 161 3.04 16.35 3.81
N VAL A 162 2.92 15.89 2.56
CA VAL A 162 1.66 15.37 2.00
C VAL A 162 1.13 14.21 2.85
N GLY A 163 2.01 13.28 3.23
CA GLY A 163 1.65 12.13 4.04
C GLY A 163 1.28 12.47 5.49
N GLU A 164 1.79 13.57 6.04
CA GLU A 164 1.57 13.99 7.43
C GLU A 164 0.44 15.02 7.61
N GLY A 165 -0.02 15.65 6.52
CA GLY A 165 -1.10 16.65 6.51
C GLY A 165 -2.51 16.07 6.49
N ASP A 166 -3.43 16.74 5.79
CA ASP A 166 -4.86 16.43 5.69
C ASP A 166 -5.11 14.99 5.17
N LEU A 167 -4.22 14.45 4.35
CA LEU A 167 -4.32 13.08 3.87
C LEU A 167 -4.29 12.07 5.03
N ARG A 168 -3.44 12.28 6.04
CA ARG A 168 -3.39 11.42 7.23
C ARG A 168 -4.71 11.45 8.00
N GLU A 169 -5.31 12.62 8.14
CA GLU A 169 -6.61 12.78 8.79
C GLU A 169 -7.70 12.03 8.02
N PHE A 170 -7.78 12.22 6.70
CA PHE A 170 -8.72 11.51 5.84
C PHE A 170 -8.56 10.00 5.92
N LEU A 171 -7.33 9.48 5.83
CA LEU A 171 -7.06 8.04 5.98
C LEU A 171 -7.45 7.56 7.39
N GLY A 172 -7.15 8.31 8.44
CA GLY A 172 -7.58 7.99 9.81
C GLY A 172 -9.10 7.84 9.92
N ARG A 173 -9.87 8.78 9.35
CA ARG A 173 -11.34 8.70 9.30
C ARG A 173 -11.83 7.49 8.48
N LEU A 174 -11.19 7.20 7.35
CA LEU A 174 -11.51 6.04 6.53
C LEU A 174 -11.25 4.72 7.29
N ASN A 175 -10.13 4.62 8.02
CA ASN A 175 -9.82 3.46 8.84
C ASN A 175 -10.80 3.31 10.01
N ALA A 176 -11.25 4.42 10.61
CA ALA A 176 -12.27 4.40 11.66
C ALA A 176 -13.59 3.79 11.14
N LEU A 177 -14.05 4.19 9.95
CA LEU A 177 -15.23 3.58 9.31
C LEU A 177 -15.04 2.09 9.04
N TYR A 178 -13.86 1.69 8.56
CA TYR A 178 -13.51 0.29 8.34
C TYR A 178 -13.58 -0.52 9.64
N ARG A 179 -12.95 -0.03 10.72
CA ARG A 179 -12.94 -0.68 12.04
C ARG A 179 -14.34 -0.80 12.63
N GLU A 180 -15.16 0.25 12.54
CA GLU A 180 -16.55 0.25 13.01
C GLU A 180 -17.36 -0.86 12.31
N ARG A 181 -17.26 -0.98 10.98
CA ARG A 181 -17.96 -2.03 10.23
C ARG A 181 -17.42 -3.42 10.54
N ARG A 182 -16.12 -3.56 10.75
CA ARG A 182 -15.50 -4.81 11.19
C ARG A 182 -16.07 -5.26 12.53
N GLU A 183 -16.18 -4.36 13.51
CA GLU A 183 -16.75 -4.65 14.83
C GLU A 183 -18.24 -5.02 14.76
N GLN A 184 -19.02 -4.27 13.97
CA GLN A 184 -20.43 -4.60 13.74
C GLN A 184 -20.60 -5.98 13.09
N ARG A 185 -19.69 -6.36 12.19
CA ARG A 185 -19.69 -7.71 11.62
C ARG A 185 -19.35 -8.78 12.65
N ALA A 186 -18.34 -8.54 13.49
CA ALA A 186 -17.93 -9.47 14.54
C ALA A 186 -19.05 -9.72 15.58
N THR A 187 -19.89 -8.70 15.84
CA THR A 187 -21.06 -8.80 16.72
C THR A 187 -22.34 -9.30 16.01
N GLY A 188 -22.29 -9.52 14.69
CA GLY A 188 -23.43 -9.93 13.89
C GLY A 188 -24.44 -8.82 13.57
N ALA A 189 -24.17 -7.56 13.91
CA ALA A 189 -25.01 -6.41 13.60
C ALA A 189 -25.08 -6.11 12.08
N THR A 190 -24.12 -6.60 11.29
CA THR A 190 -24.18 -6.57 9.82
C THR A 190 -23.51 -7.80 9.22
N HIS A 191 -24.02 -8.25 8.07
CA HIS A 191 -23.39 -9.27 7.23
C HIS A 191 -22.66 -8.66 6.02
N ASN A 192 -22.67 -7.34 5.88
CA ASN A 192 -21.93 -6.67 4.82
C ASN A 192 -20.42 -6.71 5.13
N PHE A 193 -19.64 -6.84 4.07
CA PHE A 193 -18.19 -6.74 4.09
C PHE A 193 -17.76 -5.32 3.74
N PHE A 194 -16.79 -4.78 4.48
CA PHE A 194 -16.07 -3.57 4.08
C PHE A 194 -14.59 -3.95 3.93
N GLY A 195 -14.11 -4.00 2.69
CA GLY A 195 -12.70 -4.13 2.38
C GLY A 195 -12.02 -2.79 2.11
N LEU A 196 -10.78 -2.64 2.58
CA LEU A 196 -9.97 -1.45 2.38
C LEU A 196 -8.53 -1.84 2.03
N THR A 197 -8.10 -1.50 0.83
CA THR A 197 -6.71 -1.72 0.39
C THR A 197 -6.11 -0.43 -0.15
N SER A 198 -4.91 -0.12 0.33
CA SER A 198 -4.17 1.08 -0.07
C SER A 198 -2.87 0.71 -0.75
N PHE A 199 -2.57 1.41 -1.84
CA PHE A 199 -1.40 1.18 -2.68
C PHE A 199 -0.57 2.47 -2.77
N GLY A 200 0.74 2.38 -2.59
CA GLY A 200 1.64 3.51 -2.76
C GLY A 200 2.84 3.12 -3.62
N HIS A 201 3.09 3.86 -4.69
CA HIS A 201 4.22 3.62 -5.58
C HIS A 201 5.33 4.66 -5.41
N SER A 202 6.60 4.25 -5.34
CA SER A 202 7.75 5.17 -5.32
C SER A 202 7.60 6.20 -4.17
N PHE A 203 7.64 7.51 -4.43
CA PHE A 203 7.33 8.52 -3.41
C PHE A 203 5.88 8.53 -2.92
N GLY A 204 4.93 8.01 -3.70
CA GLY A 204 3.58 7.74 -3.21
C GLY A 204 3.55 6.64 -2.14
N GLY A 205 4.51 5.72 -2.19
CA GLY A 205 4.76 4.77 -1.09
C GLY A 205 5.22 5.46 0.19
N GLN A 206 6.03 6.53 0.08
CA GLN A 206 6.42 7.35 1.23
C GLN A 206 5.24 8.15 1.77
N VAL A 207 4.46 8.80 0.90
CA VAL A 207 3.23 9.51 1.29
C VAL A 207 2.31 8.58 2.07
N LEU A 208 1.99 7.41 1.49
CA LEU A 208 1.09 6.45 2.13
C LEU A 208 1.65 5.92 3.45
N PHE A 209 2.93 5.52 3.47
CA PHE A 209 3.57 5.03 4.70
C PHE A 209 3.53 6.07 5.81
N ARG A 210 3.83 7.34 5.51
CA ARG A 210 3.77 8.45 6.47
C ARG A 210 2.37 8.71 7.01
N SER A 211 1.34 8.45 6.21
CA SER A 211 -0.05 8.59 6.65
C SER A 211 -0.54 7.46 7.55
N VAL A 212 0.04 6.25 7.48
CA VAL A 212 -0.49 5.07 8.20
C VAL A 212 0.44 4.51 9.28
N ALA A 213 1.72 4.86 9.27
CA ALA A 213 2.72 4.26 10.16
C ALA A 213 2.42 4.50 11.65
N SER A 214 1.92 5.68 12.03
CA SER A 214 1.64 6.00 13.44
C SER A 214 0.57 5.09 14.06
N GLU A 215 -0.43 4.68 13.27
CA GLU A 215 -1.47 3.76 13.72
C GLU A 215 -0.88 2.38 14.00
N ILE A 216 -0.07 1.87 13.06
CA ILE A 216 0.60 0.57 13.15
C ILE A 216 1.57 0.55 14.34
N GLU A 217 2.37 1.61 14.49
CA GLU A 217 3.30 1.75 15.62
C GLU A 217 2.56 1.76 16.96
N SER A 218 1.41 2.44 17.04
CA SER A 218 0.57 2.49 18.25
C SER A 218 0.08 1.09 18.65
N GLU A 219 -0.42 0.29 17.69
CA GLU A 219 -0.85 -1.08 17.97
C GLU A 219 0.31 -1.97 18.45
N LEU A 220 1.48 -1.90 17.80
CA LEU A 220 2.67 -2.66 18.19
C LEU A 220 3.19 -2.27 19.59
N LEU A 221 3.21 -0.98 19.91
CA LEU A 221 3.59 -0.48 21.23
C LEU A 221 2.63 -0.99 22.31
N GLY A 222 1.34 -1.03 22.03
CA GLY A 222 0.34 -1.60 22.94
C GLY A 222 0.63 -3.07 23.27
N ARG A 223 1.01 -3.88 22.28
CA ARG A 223 1.31 -5.32 22.47
C ARG A 223 2.62 -5.56 23.20
N THR A 224 3.68 -4.90 22.77
CA THR A 224 5.01 -5.02 23.41
C THR A 224 4.98 -4.58 24.88
N ALA A 225 4.21 -3.54 25.24
CA ALA A 225 4.04 -3.11 26.63
C ALA A 225 3.29 -4.15 27.49
N ILE A 226 2.26 -4.80 26.94
CA ILE A 226 1.53 -5.87 27.63
C ILE A 226 2.46 -7.08 27.85
N GLU A 227 3.22 -7.48 26.84
CA GLU A 227 4.14 -8.60 26.94
C GLU A 227 5.24 -8.37 27.98
N ALA A 228 5.77 -7.14 28.07
CA ALA A 228 6.77 -6.79 29.08
C ALA A 228 6.24 -6.87 30.53
N THR A 229 4.94 -6.75 30.74
CA THR A 229 4.31 -6.75 32.08
C THR A 229 3.68 -8.09 32.47
N SER A 230 3.36 -8.96 31.50
CA SER A 230 2.81 -10.29 31.75
C SER A 230 3.88 -11.27 32.27
N ARG A 231 3.63 -11.89 33.43
CA ARG A 231 4.47 -12.98 33.97
C ARG A 231 4.32 -14.30 33.22
N ASN A 232 3.27 -14.44 32.41
CA ASN A 232 3.06 -15.56 31.49
C ASN A 232 3.39 -15.09 30.08
N ARG A 233 4.67 -15.21 29.69
CA ARG A 233 5.09 -15.11 28.28
C ARG A 233 4.53 -16.30 27.51
N SER A 234 3.59 -16.09 26.59
CA SER A 234 3.24 -17.02 25.49
C SER A 234 1.91 -16.67 24.76
N GLU A 235 1.26 -15.53 24.98
CA GLU A 235 0.08 -15.21 24.15
C GLU A 235 0.51 -14.65 22.80
N GLN A 236 0.38 -15.49 21.77
CA GLN A 236 0.62 -15.10 20.39
C GLN A 236 -0.33 -13.96 19.98
N VAL A 237 0.22 -12.95 19.30
CA VAL A 237 -0.55 -11.81 18.81
C VAL A 237 -1.33 -12.20 17.55
N THR A 238 -2.65 -11.98 17.56
CA THR A 238 -3.56 -12.33 16.45
C THR A 238 -4.45 -11.19 15.98
N ASP A 239 -4.37 -10.04 16.65
CA ASP A 239 -5.33 -8.96 16.56
C ASP A 239 -4.71 -7.61 16.19
N LEU A 240 -3.51 -7.61 15.57
CA LEU A 240 -3.02 -6.43 14.87
C LEU A 240 -3.87 -6.23 13.61
N VAL A 241 -4.61 -5.13 13.58
CA VAL A 241 -5.54 -4.80 12.50
C VAL A 241 -4.82 -3.96 11.44
N GLY A 242 -3.97 -3.03 11.88
CA GLY A 242 -3.28 -2.07 11.02
C GLY A 242 -4.22 -1.08 10.33
N PHE A 243 -3.94 -0.78 9.05
CA PHE A 243 -4.77 0.10 8.24
C PHE A 243 -5.52 -0.72 7.19
N GLY A 244 -6.85 -0.80 7.31
CA GLY A 244 -7.68 -1.60 6.41
C GLY A 244 -7.32 -3.09 6.43
N ASP A 245 -7.47 -3.75 5.28
CA ASP A 245 -7.06 -5.15 5.10
C ASP A 245 -5.58 -5.30 4.78
N LEU A 246 -5.05 -4.42 3.93
CA LEU A 246 -3.66 -4.49 3.46
C LEU A 246 -3.16 -3.14 2.93
N VAL A 247 -1.96 -2.75 3.35
CA VAL A 247 -1.18 -1.66 2.77
C VAL A 247 -0.12 -2.24 1.85
N VAL A 248 -0.15 -1.89 0.57
CA VAL A 248 0.79 -2.38 -0.44
C VAL A 248 1.71 -1.26 -0.89
N LEU A 249 3.02 -1.44 -0.68
CA LEU A 249 4.05 -0.48 -1.09
C LEU A 249 4.84 -1.07 -2.26
N VAL A 250 4.68 -0.48 -3.44
CA VAL A 250 5.37 -0.93 -4.66
C VAL A 250 6.58 -0.04 -4.89
N ASN A 251 7.76 -0.65 -4.89
CA ASN A 251 9.05 0.03 -5.02
C ASN A 251 9.13 1.32 -4.16
N PRO A 252 8.84 1.27 -2.85
CA PRO A 252 8.79 2.47 -2.04
C PRO A 252 10.15 3.19 -2.05
N ALA A 253 10.11 4.49 -2.33
CA ALA A 253 11.30 5.34 -2.42
C ALA A 253 11.54 6.11 -1.11
N PHE A 254 11.64 5.38 0.00
CA PHE A 254 12.00 5.94 1.31
C PHE A 254 12.97 5.03 2.07
N GLU A 255 13.67 5.61 3.06
CA GLU A 255 14.74 4.94 3.79
C GLU A 255 14.25 3.78 4.65
N ALA A 256 15.02 2.70 4.71
CA ALA A 256 14.79 1.63 5.68
C ALA A 256 14.69 2.16 7.13
N LEU A 257 15.40 3.26 7.45
CA LEU A 257 15.29 3.89 8.76
C LEU A 257 13.85 4.28 9.14
N GLN A 258 13.00 4.67 8.18
CA GLN A 258 11.61 5.03 8.49
C GLN A 258 10.78 3.81 8.94
N PHE A 259 11.18 2.61 8.54
CA PHE A 259 10.52 1.35 8.91
C PHE A 259 11.16 0.65 10.12
N GLU A 260 12.35 1.08 10.54
CA GLU A 260 13.16 0.38 11.56
C GLU A 260 12.42 0.14 12.87
N ARG A 261 11.61 1.11 13.31
CA ARG A 261 10.84 0.97 14.55
C ARG A 261 9.76 -0.10 14.44
N ILE A 262 9.00 -0.11 13.33
CA ILE A 262 7.98 -1.14 13.08
C ILE A 262 8.64 -2.51 13.04
N TRP A 263 9.76 -2.64 12.31
CA TRP A 263 10.52 -3.90 12.26
C TRP A 263 10.95 -4.36 13.65
N ARG A 264 11.63 -3.51 14.43
CA ARG A 264 12.12 -3.85 15.77
C ARG A 264 11.00 -4.31 16.69
N LEU A 265 9.90 -3.54 16.76
CA LEU A 265 8.75 -3.89 17.61
C LEU A 265 8.09 -5.19 17.13
N SER A 266 7.99 -5.43 15.82
CA SER A 266 7.40 -6.66 15.28
C SER A 266 8.24 -7.90 15.58
N THR A 267 9.58 -7.79 15.57
CA THR A 267 10.48 -8.92 15.86
C THR A 267 10.53 -9.31 17.33
N GLU A 268 10.02 -8.45 18.22
CA GLU A 268 9.89 -8.73 19.65
C GLU A 268 8.62 -9.57 19.95
N LEU A 269 7.72 -9.76 18.97
CA LEU A 269 6.43 -10.43 19.13
C LEU A 269 6.38 -11.77 18.38
N GLU A 270 5.58 -12.71 18.89
CA GLU A 270 5.17 -13.92 18.15
C GLU A 270 3.74 -13.77 17.63
N PHE A 271 3.49 -14.20 16.39
CA PHE A 271 2.20 -14.03 15.73
C PHE A 271 1.45 -15.36 15.58
N GLY A 272 0.18 -15.35 15.99
CA GLY A 272 -0.67 -16.54 15.92
C GLY A 272 -1.25 -16.77 14.53
N ARG A 273 -1.78 -17.97 14.29
CA ARG A 273 -2.30 -18.40 12.97
C ARG A 273 -3.38 -17.48 12.40
N GLN A 274 -4.12 -16.78 13.24
CA GLN A 274 -5.19 -15.87 12.82
C GLN A 274 -4.68 -14.49 12.40
N GLN A 275 -3.42 -14.14 12.69
CA GLN A 275 -2.83 -12.87 12.27
C GLN A 275 -2.76 -12.82 10.75
N ASN A 276 -3.29 -11.73 10.18
CA ASN A 276 -3.21 -11.47 8.76
C ASN A 276 -2.03 -10.54 8.44
N PRO A 277 -1.48 -10.64 7.22
CA PRO A 277 -0.68 -9.59 6.63
C PRO A 277 -1.41 -8.24 6.73
N ILE A 278 -0.70 -7.20 7.18
CA ILE A 278 -1.20 -5.82 7.21
C ILE A 278 -0.40 -4.91 6.27
N MET A 279 0.83 -5.29 5.95
CA MET A 279 1.68 -4.56 5.01
C MET A 279 2.46 -5.51 4.11
N LEU A 280 2.41 -5.26 2.80
CA LEU A 280 3.19 -5.93 1.78
C LEU A 280 4.03 -4.92 1.03
N VAL A 281 5.35 -5.02 1.14
CA VAL A 281 6.31 -4.27 0.33
C VAL A 281 6.76 -5.16 -0.83
N VAL A 282 6.57 -4.70 -2.06
CA VAL A 282 7.05 -5.37 -3.27
C VAL A 282 8.12 -4.49 -3.90
N SER A 283 9.36 -4.96 -3.92
CA SER A 283 10.49 -4.21 -4.50
C SER A 283 11.19 -4.99 -5.60
N SER A 284 11.48 -4.36 -6.73
CA SER A 284 12.13 -4.99 -7.89
C SER A 284 13.59 -4.59 -8.02
N ALA A 285 14.44 -5.56 -8.35
CA ALA A 285 15.81 -5.29 -8.78
C ALA A 285 15.91 -4.54 -10.12
N GLY A 286 14.82 -4.47 -10.90
CA GLY A 286 14.79 -3.76 -12.20
C GLY A 286 14.48 -2.26 -12.12
N ASP A 287 14.30 -1.71 -10.91
CA ASP A 287 13.97 -0.31 -10.70
C ASP A 287 15.22 0.60 -10.70
N VAL A 288 15.60 1.06 -11.89
CA VAL A 288 16.81 1.87 -12.13
C VAL A 288 16.79 3.22 -11.38
N PRO A 289 15.73 4.05 -11.41
CA PRO A 289 15.67 5.28 -10.61
C PRO A 289 15.90 5.03 -9.11
N ARG A 290 15.31 3.98 -8.55
CA ARG A 290 15.46 3.64 -7.13
C ARG A 290 16.83 3.04 -6.80
N GLN A 291 17.46 2.30 -7.70
CA GLN A 291 18.80 1.73 -7.45
C GLN A 291 19.94 2.73 -7.68
N VAL A 292 19.73 3.76 -8.49
CA VAL A 292 20.78 4.71 -8.88
C VAL A 292 20.59 6.07 -8.21
N LEU A 293 19.42 6.71 -8.37
CA LEU A 293 19.21 8.07 -7.88
C LEU A 293 19.02 8.10 -6.37
N PHE A 294 18.37 7.10 -5.79
CA PHE A 294 18.13 7.06 -4.35
C PHE A 294 19.45 6.92 -3.56
N PRO A 295 20.35 5.94 -3.83
CA PRO A 295 21.61 5.87 -3.10
C PRO A 295 22.50 7.09 -3.35
N ILE A 296 22.58 7.61 -4.59
CA ILE A 296 23.37 8.81 -4.89
C ILE A 296 22.84 10.01 -4.09
N GLY A 297 21.54 10.26 -4.14
CA GLY A 297 20.92 11.37 -3.42
C GLY A 297 21.16 11.29 -1.91
N ARG A 298 21.07 10.08 -1.34
CA ARG A 298 21.28 9.84 0.10
C ARG A 298 22.75 9.85 0.51
N HIS A 299 23.67 9.45 -0.36
CA HIS A 299 25.10 9.56 -0.10
C HIS A 299 25.56 11.02 -0.11
N VAL A 300 24.99 11.85 -0.99
CA VAL A 300 25.18 13.31 -0.96
C VAL A 300 24.62 13.90 0.34
N ASP A 301 23.39 13.57 0.73
CA ASP A 301 22.82 14.04 2.02
C ASP A 301 23.65 13.58 3.23
N ALA A 302 24.08 12.32 3.24
CA ALA A 302 24.91 11.78 4.31
C ALA A 302 26.27 12.46 4.41
N PHE A 303 26.82 12.97 3.31
CA PHE A 303 28.10 13.67 3.29
C PHE A 303 27.97 15.15 3.69
N PHE A 304 26.91 15.84 3.26
CA PHE A 304 26.75 17.29 3.47
C PHE A 304 25.85 17.69 4.65
N LEU A 305 24.85 16.87 5.01
CA LEU A 305 23.77 17.26 5.92
C LEU A 305 23.74 16.45 7.22
N ARG A 306 24.55 15.38 7.35
CA ARG A 306 24.60 14.56 8.57
C ARG A 306 26.04 14.22 8.98
N PRO A 307 26.62 14.89 9.99
CA PRO A 307 28.05 14.76 10.31
C PRO A 307 28.44 13.43 10.98
N SER A 308 27.50 12.68 11.56
CA SER A 308 27.80 11.37 12.16
C SER A 308 26.61 10.40 12.13
N PHE A 309 26.95 9.10 12.05
CA PHE A 309 26.03 7.98 12.17
C PHE A 309 26.42 7.14 13.38
N ARG A 310 25.43 6.64 14.13
CA ARG A 310 25.68 5.55 15.08
C ARG A 310 26.10 4.27 14.33
N PRO A 311 26.85 3.35 14.95
CA PRO A 311 27.17 2.05 14.33
C PRO A 311 25.91 1.38 13.76
N GLY A 312 25.99 0.87 12.54
CA GLY A 312 24.85 0.22 11.83
C GLY A 312 23.82 1.17 11.21
N GLN A 313 23.72 2.43 11.66
CA GLN A 313 22.66 3.35 11.22
C GLN A 313 22.84 3.88 9.79
N ARG A 314 24.07 3.87 9.26
CA ARG A 314 24.36 4.38 7.92
C ARG A 314 23.59 3.60 6.84
N ALA A 315 23.59 2.28 6.91
CA ALA A 315 22.91 1.44 5.94
C ALA A 315 21.39 1.67 5.94
N LEU A 316 20.78 1.79 7.13
CA LEU A 316 19.36 2.14 7.29
C LEU A 316 18.99 3.48 6.64
N TRP A 317 19.90 4.45 6.70
CA TRP A 317 19.67 5.80 6.15
C TRP A 317 19.88 5.90 4.64
N THR A 318 20.82 5.13 4.09
CA THR A 318 21.22 5.24 2.68
C THR A 318 20.49 4.27 1.76
N GLN A 319 19.96 3.17 2.31
CA GLN A 319 19.25 2.16 1.52
C GLN A 319 17.74 2.38 1.60
N ALA A 320 17.07 2.18 0.45
CA ALA A 320 15.61 2.13 0.41
C ALA A 320 15.12 0.89 1.17
N LEU A 321 13.89 0.94 1.71
CA LEU A 321 13.29 -0.15 2.49
C LEU A 321 13.47 -1.53 1.84
N GLY A 322 13.06 -1.68 0.57
CA GLY A 322 13.17 -2.95 -0.15
C GLY A 322 14.59 -3.42 -0.43
N GLU A 323 15.59 -2.53 -0.35
CA GLU A 323 16.99 -2.89 -0.58
C GLU A 323 17.73 -3.32 0.68
N TYR A 324 17.25 -2.90 1.85
CA TYR A 324 17.91 -3.23 3.10
C TYR A 324 17.70 -4.70 3.45
N LYS A 325 18.70 -5.53 3.14
CA LYS A 325 18.67 -7.00 3.27
C LYS A 325 18.11 -7.49 4.61
N PRO A 326 18.49 -6.92 5.78
CA PRO A 326 17.97 -7.40 7.07
C PRO A 326 16.46 -7.27 7.24
N PHE A 327 15.78 -6.42 6.47
CA PHE A 327 14.33 -6.30 6.51
C PHE A 327 13.63 -7.18 5.48
N ARG A 328 14.34 -7.74 4.50
CA ARG A 328 13.74 -8.58 3.45
C ARG A 328 13.31 -9.90 4.09
N THR A 329 12.01 -10.17 4.06
CA THR A 329 11.45 -11.42 4.58
C THR A 329 11.21 -12.44 3.46
N HIS A 330 11.00 -11.98 2.22
CA HIS A 330 10.71 -12.86 1.09
C HIS A 330 11.50 -12.47 -0.17
N SER A 331 11.78 -13.46 -1.02
CA SER A 331 12.06 -13.23 -2.44
C SER A 331 10.83 -13.55 -3.29
N ILE A 332 10.71 -12.91 -4.45
CA ILE A 332 9.58 -13.14 -5.37
C ILE A 332 10.11 -13.84 -6.62
N GLU A 333 9.42 -14.91 -7.00
CA GLU A 333 9.65 -15.65 -8.24
C GLU A 333 8.35 -15.71 -9.06
N VAL A 334 8.45 -15.47 -10.37
CA VAL A 334 7.34 -15.64 -11.32
C VAL A 334 7.51 -16.98 -12.00
N LEU A 335 6.51 -17.83 -11.85
CA LEU A 335 6.42 -19.13 -12.48
C LEU A 335 5.83 -18.92 -13.88
N SER A 336 6.55 -19.38 -14.91
CA SER A 336 6.20 -19.19 -16.33
C SER A 336 4.90 -19.90 -16.72
N ASP A 337 4.50 -20.91 -15.94
CA ASP A 337 3.23 -21.61 -16.03
C ASP A 337 2.44 -21.35 -14.74
N SER A 338 1.33 -20.62 -14.83
CA SER A 338 0.12 -20.84 -14.00
C SER A 338 -0.93 -19.78 -14.29
N ALA A 339 -1.87 -20.13 -15.17
CA ALA A 339 -3.08 -19.36 -15.47
C ALA A 339 -4.16 -19.48 -14.38
N VAL A 340 -3.80 -19.75 -13.12
CA VAL A 340 -4.77 -20.09 -12.08
C VAL A 340 -4.43 -19.33 -10.80
N LEU A 341 -5.47 -18.97 -10.04
CA LEU A 341 -5.39 -18.77 -8.59
C LEU A 341 -4.53 -19.88 -7.96
N THR A 342 -4.07 -19.72 -6.71
CA THR A 342 -3.51 -20.84 -5.91
C THR A 342 -4.21 -22.13 -6.35
N PRO A 343 -3.52 -23.11 -6.97
CA PRO A 343 -4.21 -24.23 -7.59
C PRO A 343 -5.21 -24.80 -6.59
N ASN A 344 -6.50 -24.79 -6.94
CA ASN A 344 -7.64 -25.20 -6.09
C ASN A 344 -8.14 -24.21 -5.02
N PHE A 345 -8.09 -22.89 -5.21
CA PHE A 345 -8.94 -21.99 -4.41
C PHE A 345 -10.43 -22.21 -4.76
N ASP A 346 -11.04 -23.14 -4.03
CA ASP A 346 -12.44 -23.51 -4.13
C ASP A 346 -13.28 -22.61 -3.19
N PRO A 347 -14.21 -21.79 -3.72
CA PRO A 347 -15.14 -21.02 -2.90
C PRO A 347 -15.91 -21.86 -1.87
N GLY A 348 -16.09 -23.15 -2.15
CA GLY A 348 -16.68 -24.13 -1.25
C GLY A 348 -15.91 -24.28 0.06
N LEU A 349 -14.60 -24.03 0.11
CA LEU A 349 -13.80 -24.11 1.35
C LEU A 349 -14.31 -23.16 2.44
N TYR A 350 -14.80 -21.98 2.06
CA TYR A 350 -15.38 -21.03 3.03
C TYR A 350 -16.60 -21.58 3.79
N SER A 351 -17.27 -22.58 3.24
CA SER A 351 -18.44 -23.22 3.86
C SER A 351 -18.13 -24.64 4.36
N ASN A 352 -17.33 -25.40 3.62
CA ASN A 352 -17.06 -26.81 3.88
C ASN A 352 -15.92 -27.03 4.89
N ASP A 353 -14.89 -26.18 4.85
CA ASP A 353 -13.73 -26.24 5.74
C ASP A 353 -13.18 -24.83 6.04
N PRO A 354 -13.95 -24.00 6.78
CA PRO A 354 -13.54 -22.64 7.10
C PRO A 354 -12.25 -22.59 7.94
N CYS A 355 -11.94 -23.65 8.70
CA CYS A 355 -10.73 -23.69 9.52
C CYS A 355 -9.46 -23.81 8.69
N ALA A 356 -9.47 -24.54 7.58
CA ALA A 356 -8.35 -24.57 6.64
C ALA A 356 -7.96 -23.16 6.13
N ILE A 357 -8.94 -22.27 5.94
CA ILE A 357 -8.67 -20.88 5.52
C ILE A 357 -8.29 -20.00 6.72
N ALA A 358 -8.96 -20.17 7.87
CA ALA A 358 -8.69 -19.38 9.08
C ALA A 358 -7.27 -19.60 9.63
N GLU A 359 -6.71 -20.79 9.42
CA GLU A 359 -5.36 -21.16 9.87
C GLU A 359 -4.28 -21.03 8.79
N LEU A 360 -4.65 -20.62 7.58
CA LEU A 360 -3.74 -20.54 6.45
C LEU A 360 -2.61 -19.53 6.71
N ASP A 361 -1.36 -19.97 6.65
CA ASP A 361 -0.20 -19.08 6.72
C ASP A 361 -0.03 -18.31 5.40
N LEU A 362 -0.52 -17.08 5.37
CA LEU A 362 -0.42 -16.20 4.20
C LEU A 362 1.00 -15.70 3.94
N THR A 363 1.93 -15.92 4.86
CA THR A 363 3.34 -15.57 4.67
C THR A 363 4.12 -16.67 3.93
N ASN A 364 3.57 -17.88 3.80
CA ASN A 364 4.26 -19.00 3.15
C ASN A 364 3.31 -19.80 2.26
N LEU A 365 2.88 -19.19 1.16
CA LEU A 365 1.98 -19.80 0.18
C LEU A 365 2.76 -20.37 -1.01
N PRO A 366 2.38 -21.56 -1.55
CA PRO A 366 3.11 -22.20 -2.66
C PRO A 366 3.25 -21.32 -3.91
N SER A 367 2.16 -20.74 -4.41
CA SER A 367 2.13 -19.76 -5.50
C SER A 367 0.72 -19.22 -5.69
N ILE A 368 0.57 -17.93 -5.98
CA ILE A 368 -0.71 -17.27 -6.25
C ILE A 368 -0.60 -16.53 -7.58
N ALA A 369 -1.50 -16.82 -8.52
CA ALA A 369 -1.49 -16.20 -9.86
C ALA A 369 -0.11 -16.24 -10.55
N GLY A 370 0.60 -17.36 -10.42
CA GLY A 370 1.95 -17.53 -10.97
C GLY A 370 3.05 -16.78 -10.22
N VAL A 371 2.78 -16.19 -9.05
CA VAL A 371 3.76 -15.52 -8.20
C VAL A 371 3.98 -16.31 -6.92
N ARG A 372 5.24 -16.64 -6.64
CA ARG A 372 5.67 -17.34 -5.42
C ARG A 372 6.43 -16.38 -4.51
N LEU A 373 5.98 -16.25 -3.26
CA LEU A 373 6.72 -15.60 -2.18
C LEU A 373 7.54 -16.67 -1.47
N ILE A 374 8.87 -16.58 -1.57
CA ILE A 374 9.79 -17.56 -0.97
C ILE A 374 10.33 -16.95 0.32
N PRO A 375 10.04 -17.55 1.49
CA PRO A 375 10.62 -17.12 2.76
C PRO A 375 12.15 -17.08 2.73
N THR A 376 12.73 -16.09 3.40
CA THR A 376 14.18 -15.95 3.63
C THR A 376 14.53 -16.30 5.08
N GLU A 377 15.80 -16.18 5.47
CA GLU A 377 16.25 -16.39 6.86
C GLU A 377 15.66 -15.38 7.87
N HIS A 378 15.13 -14.24 7.40
CA HIS A 378 14.50 -13.23 8.26
C HIS A 378 12.96 -13.36 8.32
N HIS A 379 12.40 -14.38 7.67
CA HIS A 379 10.98 -14.67 7.74
C HIS A 379 10.56 -15.12 9.15
N GLN A 380 9.39 -14.67 9.56
CA GLN A 380 8.70 -15.15 10.75
C GLN A 380 7.27 -15.53 10.34
N ILE A 381 6.85 -16.72 10.76
CA ILE A 381 5.51 -17.26 10.45
C ILE A 381 4.43 -16.30 10.96
N ASN A 382 3.39 -16.06 10.15
CA ASN A 382 2.29 -15.13 10.42
C ASN A 382 2.68 -13.67 10.70
N ASN A 383 3.94 -13.27 10.48
CA ASN A 383 4.34 -11.89 10.68
C ASN A 383 3.56 -10.97 9.72
N PRO A 384 2.91 -9.90 10.24
CA PRO A 384 2.02 -9.08 9.43
C PRO A 384 2.76 -8.15 8.44
N PHE A 385 4.09 -8.08 8.50
CA PHE A 385 4.92 -7.25 7.65
C PHE A 385 5.76 -8.07 6.67
N LEU A 386 5.35 -8.11 5.41
CA LEU A 386 6.06 -8.80 4.35
C LEU A 386 6.88 -7.80 3.55
N VAL A 387 8.20 -7.98 3.52
CA VAL A 387 9.10 -7.21 2.66
C VAL A 387 9.68 -8.15 1.61
N ALA A 388 9.05 -8.13 0.45
CA ALA A 388 9.30 -9.04 -0.64
C ALA A 388 10.15 -8.38 -1.73
N HIS A 389 11.20 -9.08 -2.16
CA HIS A 389 12.14 -8.59 -3.16
C HIS A 389 12.16 -9.47 -4.42
N ALA A 390 11.77 -8.89 -5.55
CA ALA A 390 11.74 -9.46 -6.88
C ALA A 390 13.10 -9.34 -7.60
N SER A 391 13.49 -10.38 -8.33
CA SER A 391 14.54 -10.29 -9.35
C SER A 391 14.05 -9.50 -10.56
N THR A 392 14.96 -9.08 -11.46
CA THR A 392 14.65 -8.22 -12.62
C THR A 392 13.59 -8.77 -13.59
N GLY A 393 13.23 -10.05 -13.49
CA GLY A 393 12.24 -10.70 -14.36
C GLY A 393 10.79 -10.68 -13.84
N VAL A 394 10.53 -10.21 -12.62
CA VAL A 394 9.22 -10.35 -11.95
C VAL A 394 8.38 -9.06 -11.96
N VAL A 395 9.03 -7.91 -11.94
CA VAL A 395 8.40 -6.59 -12.09
C VAL A 395 9.26 -5.83 -13.09
N LEU A 396 8.73 -5.64 -14.29
CA LEU A 396 9.43 -4.97 -15.37
C LEU A 396 9.52 -3.48 -15.03
N ASN A 397 10.67 -2.95 -14.65
CA ASN A 397 10.96 -1.51 -14.57
C ASN A 397 10.05 -0.63 -13.63
N HIS A 398 10.44 0.64 -13.42
CA HIS A 398 9.83 1.55 -12.44
C HIS A 398 8.41 2.02 -12.81
N SER A 399 7.91 1.77 -14.02
CA SER A 399 6.74 2.46 -14.59
C SER A 399 5.49 1.60 -14.75
N THR A 400 5.50 0.40 -14.20
CA THR A 400 4.58 -0.71 -14.55
C THR A 400 3.80 -1.25 -13.34
N VAL A 401 3.52 -0.38 -12.37
CA VAL A 401 2.75 -0.72 -11.15
C VAL A 401 1.40 -1.38 -11.43
N PHE A 402 0.86 -1.17 -12.63
CA PHE A 402 -0.42 -1.70 -13.11
C PHE A 402 -0.28 -2.91 -14.05
N GLU A 403 0.89 -3.53 -14.12
CA GLU A 403 1.11 -4.73 -14.93
C GLU A 403 0.18 -5.87 -14.54
N GLU A 404 -0.19 -6.67 -15.54
CA GLU A 404 -1.18 -7.73 -15.39
C GLU A 404 -0.77 -8.78 -14.36
N THR A 405 0.49 -9.24 -14.37
CA THR A 405 0.98 -10.25 -13.42
C THR A 405 0.87 -9.78 -11.97
N LEU A 406 1.37 -8.56 -11.67
CA LEU A 406 1.29 -7.99 -10.34
C LEU A 406 -0.17 -7.74 -9.92
N ARG A 407 -1.01 -7.25 -10.85
CA ARG A 407 -2.44 -7.01 -10.58
C ARG A 407 -3.20 -8.30 -10.29
N LYS A 408 -2.95 -9.38 -11.05
CA LYS A 408 -3.55 -10.70 -10.81
C LYS A 408 -3.15 -11.26 -9.45
N PHE A 409 -1.84 -11.25 -9.14
CA PHE A 409 -1.33 -11.66 -7.84
C PHE A 409 -1.97 -10.88 -6.69
N LEU A 410 -2.01 -9.55 -6.78
CA LEU A 410 -2.57 -8.72 -5.71
C LEU A 410 -4.08 -8.95 -5.55
N ASN A 411 -4.85 -9.02 -6.64
CA ASN A 411 -6.28 -9.32 -6.57
C ASN A 411 -6.55 -10.63 -5.81
N ASP A 412 -5.80 -11.69 -6.13
CA ASP A 412 -5.97 -13.01 -5.53
C ASP A 412 -5.50 -13.02 -4.08
N TYR A 413 -4.31 -12.48 -3.81
CA TYR A 413 -3.75 -12.41 -2.46
C TYR A 413 -4.64 -11.60 -1.51
N ILE A 414 -5.12 -10.43 -1.96
CA ILE A 414 -6.03 -9.58 -1.18
C ILE A 414 -7.36 -10.30 -0.94
N ALA A 415 -7.93 -10.96 -1.94
CA ALA A 415 -9.18 -11.71 -1.77
C ALA A 415 -9.05 -12.80 -0.69
N ILE A 416 -7.92 -13.52 -0.66
CA ILE A 416 -7.64 -14.53 0.37
C ILE A 416 -7.46 -13.87 1.75
N VAL A 417 -6.69 -12.78 1.84
CA VAL A 417 -6.52 -12.00 3.10
C VAL A 417 -7.88 -11.56 3.64
N GLN A 418 -8.75 -11.02 2.79
CA GLN A 418 -10.08 -10.57 3.15
C GLN A 418 -10.96 -11.73 3.61
N GLY A 419 -10.98 -12.84 2.87
CA GLY A 419 -11.75 -14.02 3.24
C GLY A 419 -11.30 -14.63 4.56
N LYS A 420 -9.99 -14.79 4.79
CA LYS A 420 -9.42 -15.24 6.08
C LYS A 420 -9.84 -14.29 7.21
N ARG A 421 -9.70 -12.97 7.01
CA ARG A 421 -10.09 -11.95 8.00
C ARG A 421 -11.57 -12.01 8.36
N MET A 422 -12.44 -12.28 7.39
CA MET A 422 -13.88 -12.40 7.62
C MET A 422 -14.23 -13.64 8.46
N LEU A 423 -13.49 -14.74 8.29
CA LEU A 423 -13.66 -15.95 9.08
C LEU A 423 -13.13 -15.77 10.50
N THR A 424 -11.91 -15.22 10.67
CA THR A 424 -11.28 -15.06 11.99
C THR A 424 -11.93 -13.97 12.85
N ALA A 425 -12.68 -13.04 12.24
CA ALA A 425 -13.47 -12.05 12.98
C ALA A 425 -14.79 -12.62 13.54
N SER A 426 -15.23 -13.80 13.11
CA SER A 426 -16.48 -14.40 13.58
C SER A 426 -16.26 -15.15 14.89
N SER A 427 -16.93 -14.71 15.96
CA SER A 427 -16.86 -15.35 17.28
C SER A 427 -17.42 -16.78 17.32
N SER A 428 -18.09 -17.23 16.25
CA SER A 428 -18.65 -18.58 16.15
C SER A 428 -17.69 -19.62 15.57
N LEU A 429 -16.57 -19.20 14.96
CA LEU A 429 -15.61 -20.13 14.37
C LEU A 429 -14.54 -20.51 15.40
N SER A 430 -14.65 -21.71 15.97
CA SER A 430 -13.62 -22.32 16.83
C SER A 430 -12.87 -23.38 16.02
N CYS A 431 -11.62 -23.10 15.69
CA CYS A 431 -10.69 -24.07 15.09
C CYS A 431 -9.82 -24.64 16.22
N ASN A 432 -9.78 -25.97 16.33
CA ASN A 432 -9.11 -26.70 17.43
C ASN A 432 -7.67 -27.05 17.11
#